data_AF-A0A524K3P2-F1
#
_entry.id   AF-A0A524K3P2-F1
#
_cell.length_a   1.000
_cell.length_b   1.000
_cell.length_c   1.000
_cell.angle_alpha   90.00
_cell.angle_beta   90.00
_cell.angle_gamma   90.00
#
_symmetry.space_group_name_H-M   'P 1'
#
loop_
_entity.id
_entity.type
_entity.pdbx_description
1 polymer ?
#
loop_
_entity_poly.entity_id
_entity_poly.type
_entity_poly.pdbx_seq_one_letter_code
_entity_poly.pdbx_strand_id
1 'polypeptide(L)' 'MSFWGGGCDTQKVLPRGTPGEVQPEVRRRIRDLAPGGGFIFNPVHDIQPNVPPANIAEMFASALDYGRYPIT' A
#
# COMPACT_ATOMS: atom_id res chain seq x y z
N MET A 1 -18.47 6.93 -5.67
CA MET A 1 -18.19 5.78 -4.79
C MET A 1 -16.74 5.88 -4.37
N SER A 2 -16.41 5.59 -3.11
CA SER A 2 -15.02 5.61 -2.63
C SER A 2 -14.61 4.21 -2.18
N PHE A 3 -13.37 3.82 -2.46
CA PHE A 3 -12.77 2.56 -2.01
C PHE A 3 -11.73 2.87 -0.92
N TRP A 4 -11.91 2.31 0.27
CA TRP A 4 -11.05 2.58 1.42
C TRP A 4 -10.27 1.33 1.82
N GLY A 5 -8.95 1.47 1.96
CA GLY A 5 -8.05 0.38 2.34
C GLY A 5 -7.62 -0.52 1.19
N GLY A 6 -6.94 -1.63 1.49
CA GLY A 6 -6.44 -2.57 0.48
C GLY A 6 -5.09 -2.22 -0.16
N GLY A 7 -4.40 -1.21 0.38
CA GLY A 7 -3.14 -0.66 -0.13
C GLY A 7 -1.89 -1.53 0.08
N CYS A 8 -1.92 -2.48 1.02
CA CYS A 8 -0.85 -3.47 1.22
C CYS A 8 -1.34 -4.70 2.02
N ASP A 9 -0.86 -5.89 1.66
CA ASP A 9 -1.15 -7.15 2.36
C ASP A 9 -0.51 -7.17 3.76
N THR A 10 -1.34 -7.27 4.81
CA THR A 10 -0.92 -7.27 6.22
C THR A 10 -0.63 -8.65 6.81
N GLN A 11 -0.82 -9.72 6.05
CA GLN A 11 -0.57 -11.09 6.48
C GLN A 11 0.74 -11.67 5.91
N LYS A 12 1.16 -11.21 4.73
CA LYS A 12 2.35 -11.72 4.03
C LYS A 12 3.37 -10.64 3.75
N VAL A 13 3.04 -9.67 2.89
CA VAL A 13 4.03 -8.72 2.37
C VAL A 13 4.51 -7.76 3.45
N LEU A 14 3.59 -7.05 4.10
CA LEU A 14 3.94 -6.04 5.09
C LEU A 14 4.68 -6.64 6.31
N PRO A 15 4.25 -7.76 6.93
CA PRO A 15 4.94 -8.31 8.11
C PRO A 15 6.16 -9.18 7.82
N ARG A 16 6.28 -9.81 6.63
CA ARG A 16 7.31 -10.84 6.37
C ARG A 16 8.17 -10.58 5.14
N GLY A 17 7.77 -9.64 4.28
CA GLY A 17 8.57 -9.24 3.12
C GLY A 17 9.69 -8.27 3.49
N THR A 18 10.45 -7.89 2.48
CA THR A 18 11.45 -6.83 2.51
C THR A 18 10.84 -5.51 1.99
N PRO A 19 11.47 -4.35 2.26
CA PRO A 19 11.04 -3.09 1.64
C PRO A 19 10.97 -3.18 0.10
N GLY A 20 11.91 -3.89 -0.53
CA GLY A 20 11.91 -4.14 -1.97
C GLY A 20 10.72 -4.95 -2.48
N GLU A 21 10.02 -5.70 -1.62
CA GLU A 21 8.78 -6.42 -1.94
C GLU A 21 7.53 -5.60 -1.58
N VAL A 22 7.61 -4.71 -0.59
CA VAL A 22 6.52 -3.79 -0.21
C VAL A 22 6.23 -2.80 -1.33
N GLN A 23 7.27 -2.19 -1.91
CA GLN A 23 7.10 -1.21 -2.98
C GLN A 23 6.27 -1.72 -4.18
N PRO A 24 6.62 -2.85 -4.82
CA PRO A 24 5.85 -3.35 -5.96
C PRO A 24 4.43 -3.80 -5.58
N GLU A 25 4.20 -4.27 -4.35
CA GLU A 25 2.85 -4.59 -3.85
C GLU A 25 2.00 -3.31 -3.77
N VAL A 26 2.49 -2.26 -3.12
CA VAL A 26 1.80 -0.97 -2.98
C VAL A 26 1.49 -0.37 -4.36
N ARG A 27 2.49 -0.35 -5.24
CA ARG A 27 2.32 0.13 -6.62
C ARG A 27 1.23 -0.67 -7.36
N ARG A 28 1.19 -1.99 -7.20
CA ARG A 28 0.14 -2.85 -7.78
C ARG A 28 -1.23 -2.48 -7.23
N ARG A 29 -1.39 -2.37 -5.91
CA ARG A 29 -2.68 -2.03 -5.28
C ARG A 29 -3.20 -0.68 -5.73
N ILE A 30 -2.34 0.31 -5.82
CA ILE A 30 -2.69 1.64 -6.32
C ILE A 30 -3.15 1.54 -7.78
N ARG A 31 -2.42 0.84 -8.64
CA ARG A 31 -2.80 0.69 -10.05
C ARG A 31 -4.12 -0.08 -10.24
N ASP A 32 -4.43 -1.02 -9.35
CA ASP A 32 -5.65 -1.83 -9.44
C ASP A 32 -6.90 -1.08 -8.89
N LEU A 33 -6.73 -0.26 -7.85
CA LEU A 33 -7.85 0.31 -7.07
C LEU A 33 -8.03 1.81 -7.25
N ALA A 34 -6.98 2.54 -7.62
CA ALA A 34 -7.00 3.99 -7.70
C ALA A 34 -7.52 4.61 -9.02
N PRO A 35 -7.43 3.97 -10.21
CA PRO A 35 -7.87 4.59 -11.45
C PRO A 35 -9.32 5.09 -11.38
N GLY A 36 -9.57 6.28 -11.93
CA GLY A 36 -10.89 6.92 -11.89
C GLY A 36 -11.20 7.72 -10.61
N GLY A 37 -10.31 7.71 -9.60
CA GLY A 37 -10.49 8.48 -8.37
C GLY A 37 -11.22 7.72 -7.26
N GLY A 38 -11.29 8.34 -6.07
CA GLY A 38 -12.07 7.80 -4.94
C GLY A 38 -11.35 6.73 -4.10
N PHE A 39 -10.07 6.45 -4.37
CA PHE A 39 -9.28 5.52 -3.56
C PHE A 39 -8.63 6.23 -2.37
N ILE A 40 -8.89 5.73 -1.17
CA ILE A 40 -8.27 6.20 0.07
C ILE A 40 -7.33 5.10 0.56
N PHE A 41 -6.02 5.34 0.40
CA PHE A 41 -4.99 4.37 0.72
C PHE A 41 -4.92 4.08 2.24
N ASN A 42 -4.97 2.80 2.59
CA ASN A 42 -4.69 2.24 3.92
C ASN A 42 -4.25 0.77 3.73
N PRO A 43 -3.53 0.10 4.64
CA PRO A 43 -3.30 -1.33 4.51
C PRO A 43 -4.61 -2.13 4.55
N VAL A 44 -4.57 -3.43 4.22
CA VAL A 44 -5.76 -4.30 4.20
C VAL A 44 -6.41 -4.43 5.59
N HIS A 45 -5.61 -4.38 6.65
CA HIS A 45 -6.03 -4.42 8.05
C HIS A 45 -5.05 -3.61 8.92
N ASP A 46 -5.22 -3.62 10.23
CA ASP A 46 -4.30 -3.01 11.19
C ASP A 46 -2.86 -3.51 11.07
N ILE A 47 -1.93 -2.59 11.28
CA ILE A 47 -0.50 -2.87 11.43
C ILE A 47 -0.26 -3.50 12.80
N GLN A 48 0.32 -4.70 12.82
CA GLN A 48 0.59 -5.46 14.04
C GLN A 48 2.01 -5.17 14.58
N PRO A 49 2.29 -5.44 15.88
CA PRO A 49 3.58 -5.12 16.52
C PRO A 49 4.81 -5.77 15.88
N ASN A 50 4.62 -6.87 15.15
CA ASN A 50 5.70 -7.60 14.49
C ASN A 50 6.02 -7.10 13.07
N VAL A 51 5.33 -6.05 12.59
CA VAL A 51 5.64 -5.45 11.29
C VAL A 51 6.95 -4.64 11.39
N PRO A 52 7.96 -4.91 10.56
CA PRO A 52 9.20 -4.14 10.57
C PRO A 52 8.95 -2.66 10.26
N PRO A 53 9.51 -1.70 11.02
CA PRO A 53 9.33 -0.28 10.76
C PRO A 53 9.74 0.17 9.35
N ALA A 54 10.79 -0.45 8.79
CA ALA A 54 11.23 -0.18 7.42
C ALA A 54 10.14 -0.51 6.38
N ASN A 55 9.36 -1.57 6.60
CA ASN A 55 8.26 -1.93 5.71
C ASN A 55 7.10 -0.94 5.81
N ILE A 56 6.82 -0.39 6.99
CA ILE A 56 5.80 0.65 7.18
C ILE A 56 6.23 1.94 6.46
N ALA A 57 7.50 2.34 6.64
CA ALA A 57 8.07 3.51 5.99
C ALA A 57 8.04 3.37 4.46
N GLU A 58 8.43 2.22 3.93
CA GLU A 58 8.39 1.93 2.50
C GLU A 58 6.96 1.92 1.95
N MET A 59 6.01 1.33 2.68
CA MET A 59 4.59 1.33 2.29
C MET A 59 4.07 2.76 2.14
N PHE A 60 4.40 3.64 3.10
CA PHE A 60 3.97 5.02 3.08
C PHE A 60 4.68 5.84 1.97
N ALA A 61 5.99 5.67 1.81
CA ALA A 61 6.76 6.33 0.76
C ALA A 61 6.24 5.94 -0.64
N SER A 62 6.06 4.64 -0.89
CA SER A 62 5.48 4.13 -2.13
C SER A 62 4.06 4.67 -2.38
N ALA A 63 3.24 4.83 -1.34
CA ALA A 63 1.92 5.44 -1.50
C ALA A 63 1.98 6.90 -1.95
N LEU A 64 2.96 7.67 -1.46
CA LEU A 64 3.18 9.07 -1.89
C LEU A 64 3.74 9.16 -3.32
N ASP A 65 4.59 8.23 -3.71
CA ASP A 65 5.23 8.21 -5.03
C ASP A 65 4.24 7.79 -6.14
N TYR A 66 3.41 6.77 -5.88
CA TYR A 66 2.50 6.22 -6.90
C TYR A 66 1.05 6.68 -6.77
N GLY A 67 0.65 7.25 -5.63
CA GLY A 67 -0.74 7.63 -5.33
C GLY A 67 -1.18 8.97 -5.89
N ARG A 68 -0.37 9.63 -6.74
CA ARG A 68 -0.71 10.92 -7.35
C ARG A 68 -1.45 10.72 -8.67
N TYR A 69 -2.64 11.32 -8.76
CA TYR A 69 -3.42 11.36 -9.99
C TYR A 69 -2.77 12.27 -11.07
N PRO A 70 -2.94 11.94 -12.37
CA PRO A 70 -3.68 10.80 -12.89
C PRO A 70 -2.94 9.46 -12.71
N ILE A 71 -3.67 8.43 -12.30
CA ILE A 71 -3.17 7.05 -12.17
C ILE A 71 -3.82 6.25 -13.30
N THR A 72 -2.98 5.70 -14.17
CA THR A 72 -3.35 4.91 -15.36
C THR A 72 -3.06 3.43 -15.15
#